data_AF-A0A087FY81-F1
#
_entry.id   AF-A0A087FY81-F1
#
_cell.length_a   1.000
_cell.length_b   1.000
_cell.length_c   1.000
_cell.angle_alpha   90.00
_cell.angle_beta   90.00
_cell.angle_gamma   90.00
#
_symmetry.space_group_name_H-M   'P 1'
#
loop_
_entity.id
_entity.type
_entity.pdbx_description
1 polymer ?
#
loop_
_entity_poly.entity_id
_entity_poly.type
_entity_poly.pdbx_seq_one_letter_code
_entity_poly.pdbx_strand_id
1 'polypeptide(L)' 'MELALSLEKLVNEKLLNLHSVATKNGDVHLADFIESEFLNEQVEAIKMISEYVAQLRRVGKGHGTWHFNQMLLEQ' A
#
# COMPACT_ATOMS: atom_id res chain seq x y z
N MET A 1 -3.53 11.52 3.02
CA MET A 1 -3.49 10.23 2.29
C MET A 1 -2.41 10.16 1.22
N GLU A 2 -2.09 11.22 0.47
CA GLU A 2 -1.04 11.13 -0.57
C GLU A 2 0.35 10.77 -0.04
N LEU A 3 0.71 11.25 1.15
CA LEU A 3 1.96 10.85 1.81
C LEU A 3 1.96 9.36 2.17
N ALA A 4 0.87 8.84 2.74
CA ALA A 4 0.72 7.42 3.03
C ALA A 4 0.87 6.56 1.76
N LEU A 5 0.23 6.96 0.66
CA LEU A 5 0.39 6.28 -0.63
C LEU A 5 1.84 6.24 -1.10
N SER A 6 2.56 7.33 -0.92
CA SER A 6 3.98 7.44 -1.31
C SER A 6 4.86 6.53 -0.45
N LEU A 7 4.55 6.45 0.86
CA LEU A 7 5.24 5.55 1.78
C LEU A 7 4.97 4.07 1.44
N GLU A 8 3.73 3.69 1.14
CA GLU A 8 3.42 2.31 0.73
C GLU A 8 4.12 1.91 -0.57
N LYS A 9 4.19 2.82 -1.54
CA LYS A 9 4.97 2.56 -2.77
C LYS A 9 6.45 2.39 -2.48
N LEU A 10 7.01 3.19 -1.57
CA LEU A 10 8.40 3.07 -1.14
C LEU A 10 8.66 1.74 -0.42
N VAL A 11 7.77 1.32 0.48
CA VAL A 11 7.87 0.02 1.17
C VAL A 11 7.84 -1.13 0.16
N ASN A 12 6.93 -1.09 -0.82
CA ASN A 12 6.87 -2.07 -1.90
C ASN A 12 8.19 -2.15 -2.69
N GLU A 13 8.78 -1.00 -3.01
CA GLU A 13 10.08 -0.95 -3.67
C GLU A 13 11.17 -1.60 -2.80
N LYS A 14 11.16 -1.37 -1.48
CA LYS A 14 12.11 -2.02 -0.56
C LYS A 14 11.89 -3.53 -0.44
N LEU A 15 10.65 -4.00 -0.46
CA LEU A 15 10.31 -5.43 -0.48
C LEU A 15 10.81 -6.10 -1.77
N LEU A 16 10.60 -5.46 -2.93
CA LEU A 16 11.12 -5.96 -4.22
C LEU A 16 12.65 -6.00 -4.25
N ASN A 17 13.32 -5.01 -3.65
CA ASN A 17 14.77 -5.01 -3.50
C ASN A 17 15.24 -6.17 -2.61
N LEU A 18 14.56 -6.42 -1.48
CA LEU A 18 14.88 -7.54 -0.59
C LEU A 18 14.66 -8.88 -1.30
N HIS A 19 13.55 -9.03 -2.01
CA HIS A 19 13.26 -10.20 -2.83
C HIS A 19 14.39 -10.45 -3.85
N SER A 20 14.82 -9.41 -4.57
CA SER A 20 15.94 -9.51 -5.52
C SER A 20 17.25 -9.99 -4.86
N VAL A 21 17.53 -9.55 -3.63
CA VAL A 21 18.71 -10.03 -2.88
C VAL A 21 18.54 -11.50 -2.51
N ALA A 22 17.37 -11.94 -2.05
CA ALA A 22 17.08 -13.34 -1.75
C ALA A 22 17.28 -14.23 -3.00
N THR A 23 16.71 -13.82 -4.15
CA THR A 23 16.86 -14.53 -5.43
C THR A 23 18.33 -14.60 -5.87
N LYS A 24 19.09 -13.50 -5.76
CA LYS A 24 20.51 -13.46 -6.15
C LYS A 24 21.40 -14.37 -5.31
N ASN A 25 21.05 -14.57 -4.04
CA ASN A 25 21.78 -15.46 -3.13
C ASN A 25 21.26 -16.90 -3.16
N GLY A 26 20.22 -17.20 -3.96
CA GLY A 26 19.63 -18.53 -4.06
C GLY A 26 18.81 -18.94 -2.83
N ASP A 27 18.39 -17.99 -2.00
CA ASP A 27 17.52 -18.25 -0.86
C ASP A 27 16.05 -18.29 -1.30
N VAL A 28 15.63 -19.48 -1.73
CA VAL A 28 14.29 -19.72 -2.27
C VAL A 28 13.21 -19.55 -1.20
N HIS A 29 13.51 -19.90 0.05
CA HIS A 29 12.53 -19.80 1.14
C HIS A 29 12.28 -18.35 1.53
N LEU A 30 13.33 -17.52 1.61
CA LEU A 30 13.17 -16.10 1.86
C LEU A 30 12.44 -15.40 0.71
N ALA A 31 12.74 -15.76 -0.54
CA ALA A 31 12.05 -15.22 -1.70
C ALA A 31 10.53 -15.51 -1.65
N ASP A 32 10.16 -16.77 -1.44
CA ASP A 32 8.76 -17.22 -1.31
C ASP A 32 8.03 -16.52 -0.15
N PHE A 33 8.68 -16.42 1.01
CA PHE A 33 8.13 -15.71 2.17
C PHE A 33 7.82 -14.23 1.89
N ILE A 34 8.68 -13.54 1.14
CA ILE A 34 8.45 -12.13 0.78
C ILE A 34 7.29 -12.02 -0.23
N GLU A 35 7.20 -12.95 -1.18
CA GLU A 35 6.11 -12.98 -2.16
C GLU A 35 4.74 -13.27 -1.53
N SER A 36 4.66 -14.31 -0.68
CA SER A 36 3.40 -14.77 -0.11
C SER A 36 2.85 -13.81 0.95
N GLU A 37 3.70 -13.38 1.89
CA GLU A 37 3.26 -12.65 3.08
C GLU A 37 3.24 -11.14 2.89
N PHE A 38 4.08 -10.57 2.00
CA PHE A 38 4.24 -9.11 1.93
C PHE A 38 3.86 -8.52 0.59
N LEU A 39 4.34 -9.06 -0.54
CA LEU A 39 4.14 -8.40 -1.83
C LEU A 39 2.67 -8.38 -2.28
N ASN A 40 1.91 -9.44 -1.98
CA ASN A 40 0.47 -9.46 -2.26
C ASN A 40 -0.28 -8.41 -1.42
N GLU A 41 -0.06 -8.41 -0.11
CA GLU A 41 -0.67 -7.44 0.81
C GLU A 41 -0.33 -5.99 0.42
N GLN A 42 0.91 -5.77 -0.02
CA GLN A 42 1.37 -4.44 -0.42
C GLN A 42 0.64 -3.91 -1.66
N VAL A 43 0.31 -4.77 -2.62
CA VAL A 43 -0.47 -4.39 -3.81
C VAL A 43 -1.89 -4.00 -3.41
N GLU A 44 -2.52 -4.75 -2.50
CA GLU A 44 -3.85 -4.44 -1.98
C GLU A 44 -3.87 -3.14 -1.17
N ALA A 45 -2.88 -2.93 -0.30
CA ALA A 45 -2.74 -1.70 0.49
C ALA A 45 -2.56 -0.46 -0.40
N ILE A 46 -1.69 -0.54 -1.41
CA ILE A 46 -1.49 0.55 -2.38
C ILE A 46 -2.78 0.86 -3.13
N LYS A 47 -3.53 -0.16 -3.55
CA LYS A 47 -4.82 0.03 -4.23
C LYS A 47 -5.82 0.73 -3.31
N MET A 48 -6.02 0.21 -2.10
CA MET A 48 -6.95 0.77 -1.12
C MET A 48 -6.65 2.24 -0.83
N ILE A 49 -5.38 2.58 -0.56
CA ILE A 49 -4.98 3.96 -0.29
C ILE A 49 -5.10 4.84 -1.53
N SER A 50 -4.86 4.31 -2.74
CA SER A 50 -5.08 5.04 -3.98
C SER A 50 -6.56 5.39 -4.18
N GLU A 51 -7.46 4.47 -3.85
CA GLU A 51 -8.90 4.71 -3.88
C GLU A 51 -9.30 5.80 -2.87
N TYR A 52 -8.76 5.77 -1.65
CA TYR A 52 -8.96 6.84 -0.67
C TYR A 52 -8.47 8.20 -1.15
N VAL A 53 -7.30 8.27 -1.79
CA VAL A 53 -6.80 9.52 -2.40
C VAL A 53 -7.75 10.01 -3.48
N ALA A 54 -8.24 9.13 -4.36
CA ALA A 54 -9.17 9.49 -5.42
C ALA A 54 -10.51 9.99 -4.87
N GLN A 55 -11.04 9.35 -3.84
CA GLN A 55 -12.27 9.76 -3.15
C GLN A 55 -12.11 11.13 -2.49
N LEU A 56 -11.03 11.35 -1.72
CA LEU A 56 -10.73 12.64 -1.09
C LEU A 56 -10.61 13.78 -2.11
N ARG A 57 -9.96 13.53 -3.26
CA ARG A 57 -9.88 14.50 -4.36
C ARG A 57 -11.25 14.78 -4.99
N ARG A 58 -12.13 13.78 -5.09
CA ARG A 58 -13.49 13.92 -5.63
C ARG A 58 -14.42 14.71 -4.71
N VAL A 59 -14.41 14.42 -3.42
CA VAL A 59 -15.33 15.04 -2.45
C VAL A 59 -14.90 16.43 -2.00
N GLY A 60 -13.62 16.77 -2.18
CA GLY A 60 -13.07 18.07 -1.81
C GLY A 60 -12.97 18.30 -0.31
N LYS A 61 -12.66 19.54 0.06
CA LYS A 61 -12.43 19.95 1.46
C LYS A 61 -13.75 20.24 2.18
N GLY A 62 -13.71 20.24 3.52
CA GLY A 62 -14.87 20.58 4.36
C GLY A 62 -15.80 19.39 4.54
N HIS A 63 -17.08 19.56 4.20
CA HIS A 63 -18.10 18.52 4.43
C HIS A 63 -17.78 17.18 3.74
N GLY A 64 -17.23 17.22 2.53
CA GLY A 64 -16.82 16.01 1.81
C GLY A 64 -15.75 15.21 2.55
N THR A 65 -14.76 15.88 3.14
CA THR A 65 -13.73 15.24 3.96
C THR A 65 -14.31 14.67 5.27
N TRP A 66 -15.24 15.39 5.91
CA TRP A 66 -15.91 14.89 7.12
C TRP A 66 -16.71 13.62 6.84
N HIS A 67 -17.47 13.59 5.74
CA HIS A 67 -18.25 12.40 5.36
C HIS A 67 -17.34 11.21 4.99
N PHE A 68 -16.26 11.45 4.26
CA PHE A 68 -15.24 10.43 4.00
C PHE A 68 -14.64 9.88 5.30
N ASN A 69 -14.41 10.74 6.30
CA ASN A 69 -13.91 10.30 7.61
C ASN A 69 -14.93 9.44 8.37
N GLN A 70 -16.23 9.73 8.28
CA GLN A 70 -17.27 8.88 8.89
C GLN A 70 -17.31 7.50 8.21
N MET A 71 -17.27 7.46 6.87
CA MET A 71 -17.17 6.20 6.11
C MET A 71 -15.96 5.36 6.54
N LEU A 72 -14.82 5.99 6.82
CA LEU A 72 -13.61 5.30 7.27
C LEU A 72 -13.73 4.76 8.71
N LEU A 73 -14.51 5.42 9.58
CA LEU A 73 -14.73 4.98 10.97
C LEU A 73 -15.71 3.79 11.08
N GLU A 74 -16.54 3.58 10.06
CA GLU A 74 -17.52 2.49 9.99
C GLU A 74 -16.97 1.22 9.32
N GLN A 75 -15.77 1.27 8.75
CA GLN A 75 -15.02 0.10 8.25
C GLN A 75 -14.26 -0.58 9.40
#